data_AF-A0A412IDX9-F1
#
_entry.id   AF-A0A412IDX9-F1
#
_cell.length_a   1.000
_cell.length_b   1.000
_cell.length_c   1.000
_cell.angle_alpha   90.00
_cell.angle_beta   90.00
_cell.angle_gamma   90.00
#
_symmetry.space_group_name_H-M   'P 1'
#
loop_
_entity.id
_entity.type
_entity.pdbx_description
1 polymer ?
#
loop_
_entity_poly.entity_id
_entity_poly.type
_entity_poly.pdbx_seq_one_letter_code
_entity_poly.pdbx_strand_id
1 'polypeptide(L)'
;YVMKEKSSLTLGDIKSVITNFVEALIDKLYGGQSVNIKDFGVFSLSARTVGVEKKEDCTAKNIKAVKINFRPSTTIRPDVTATRAGQKIDFYDLEALVNKDGSSSGGNSSGDQGGSGSGEGGLDENPLG
;
A
#
# COMPACT_ATOMS: atom_id res chain seq x y z
N TYR A 1 2.11 -3.93 -24.74
CA TYR A 1 1.83 -5.15 -25.51
C TYR A 1 0.96 -6.17 -24.78
N VAL A 2 1.05 -6.31 -23.45
CA VAL A 2 0.29 -7.29 -22.66
C VAL A 2 -1.20 -7.41 -23.02
N MET A 3 -1.95 -6.30 -23.14
CA MET A 3 -3.36 -6.34 -23.51
C MET A 3 -3.61 -6.84 -24.95
N LYS A 4 -2.70 -6.53 -25.89
CA LYS A 4 -2.78 -6.97 -27.28
C LYS A 4 -2.48 -8.46 -27.43
N GLU A 5 -1.58 -9.00 -26.62
CA GLU A 5 -1.23 -10.42 -26.62
C GLU A 5 -2.27 -11.29 -25.91
N LYS A 6 -2.96 -10.73 -24.91
CA LYS A 6 -3.99 -11.42 -24.12
C LYS A 6 -5.41 -11.22 -24.64
N SER A 7 -5.60 -10.58 -25.79
CA SER A 7 -6.92 -10.35 -26.38
C SER A 7 -6.90 -10.40 -27.90
N SER A 8 -8.07 -10.59 -28.51
CA SER A 8 -8.26 -10.52 -29.96
C SER A 8 -8.31 -9.08 -30.51
N LEU A 9 -8.26 -8.07 -29.65
CA LEU A 9 -8.44 -6.67 -30.02
C LEU A 9 -7.25 -6.13 -30.80
N THR A 10 -7.46 -5.24 -31.77
CA THR A 10 -6.35 -4.52 -32.41
C THR A 10 -5.75 -3.47 -31.46
N LEU A 11 -4.58 -2.94 -31.80
CA LEU A 11 -4.00 -1.82 -31.03
C LEU A 11 -4.95 -0.60 -31.04
N GLY A 12 -5.64 -0.36 -32.16
CA GLY A 12 -6.62 0.72 -32.30
C GLY A 12 -7.80 0.53 -31.34
N ASP A 13 -8.37 -0.67 -31.30
CA ASP A 13 -9.51 -1.00 -30.43
C ASP A 13 -9.16 -0.82 -28.95
N ILE A 14 -7.98 -1.32 -28.53
CA ILE A 14 -7.52 -1.18 -27.14
C ILE A 14 -7.41 0.29 -26.75
N LYS A 15 -6.81 1.12 -27.61
CA LYS A 15 -6.70 2.57 -27.37
C LYS A 15 -8.08 3.21 -27.27
N SER A 16 -8.98 2.90 -28.20
CA SER A 16 -10.33 3.46 -28.21
C SER A 16 -11.11 3.12 -26.94
N VAL A 17 -11.09 1.84 -26.51
CA VAL A 17 -11.79 1.40 -25.29
C VAL A 17 -11.26 2.11 -24.06
N ILE A 18 -9.94 2.22 -23.90
CA ILE A 18 -9.34 2.88 -22.73
C ILE A 18 -9.66 4.39 -22.73
N THR A 19 -9.58 5.06 -23.88
CA THR A 19 -9.96 6.48 -23.99
C THR A 19 -11.42 6.70 -23.59
N ASN A 20 -12.34 5.95 -24.19
CA ASN A 20 -13.77 6.08 -23.91
C ASN A 20 -14.09 5.73 -22.45
N PHE A 21 -13.40 4.74 -21.88
CA PHE A 21 -13.54 4.37 -20.48
C PHE A 21 -13.15 5.51 -19.54
N VAL A 22 -12.01 6.16 -19.79
CA VAL A 22 -11.54 7.29 -18.99
C VAL A 22 -12.51 8.48 -19.10
N GLU A 23 -12.99 8.78 -20.30
CA GLU A 23 -13.98 9.83 -20.53
C GLU A 23 -15.28 9.59 -19.75
N ALA A 24 -15.84 8.37 -19.85
CA ALA A 24 -17.04 7.99 -19.12
C ALA A 24 -16.83 8.04 -17.58
N LEU A 25 -15.66 7.62 -17.10
CA LEU A 25 -15.32 7.67 -15.68
C LEU A 25 -15.27 9.12 -15.18
N ILE A 26 -14.65 10.04 -15.92
CA ILE A 26 -14.57 11.46 -15.57
C ILE A 26 -15.96 12.09 -15.58
N ASP A 27 -16.77 11.83 -16.61
CA ASP A 27 -18.16 12.33 -16.71
C ASP A 27 -18.98 11.94 -15.47
N LYS A 28 -18.94 10.66 -15.08
CA LYS A 28 -19.67 10.16 -13.91
C LYS A 28 -19.16 10.75 -12.61
N LEU A 29 -17.84 10.90 -12.45
CA LEU A 29 -17.26 11.54 -11.27
C LEU A 29 -17.68 13.01 -11.17
N TYR A 30 -17.59 13.78 -12.26
CA TYR A 30 -17.95 15.20 -12.26
C TYR A 30 -19.46 15.42 -12.11
N GLY A 31 -20.27 14.43 -12.46
CA GLY A 31 -21.69 14.35 -12.08
C GLY A 31 -21.94 14.05 -10.59
N GLY A 32 -20.90 13.93 -9.76
CA GLY A 32 -20.99 13.66 -8.32
C GLY A 32 -21.20 12.18 -7.96
N GLN A 33 -21.13 11.28 -8.93
CA GLN A 33 -21.32 9.84 -8.71
C GLN A 33 -20.00 9.17 -8.32
N SER A 34 -20.09 8.08 -7.55
CA SER A 34 -18.95 7.19 -7.35
C SER A 34 -18.93 6.12 -8.43
N VAL A 35 -17.75 5.82 -8.98
CA VAL A 35 -17.56 4.79 -10.00
C VAL A 35 -16.92 3.58 -9.34
N ASN A 36 -17.65 2.46 -9.28
CA ASN A 36 -17.17 1.19 -8.75
C ASN A 36 -16.73 0.27 -9.89
N ILE A 37 -15.46 -0.15 -9.86
CA ILE A 37 -14.93 -1.18 -10.74
C ILE A 37 -14.80 -2.45 -9.90
N LYS A 38 -15.62 -3.45 -10.23
CA LYS A 38 -15.67 -4.72 -9.50
C LYS A 38 -14.27 -5.32 -9.34
N ASP A 39 -13.98 -5.77 -8.12
CA ASP A 39 -12.71 -6.39 -7.73
C ASP A 39 -11.46 -5.50 -7.87
N PHE A 40 -11.62 -4.23 -8.26
CA PHE A 40 -10.53 -3.27 -8.39
C PHE A 40 -10.66 -2.15 -7.36
N GLY A 41 -11.79 -1.45 -7.32
CA GLY A 41 -12.00 -0.41 -6.32
C GLY A 41 -13.01 0.66 -6.73
N VAL A 42 -13.11 1.68 -5.88
CA VAL A 42 -14.10 2.76 -6.04
C VAL A 42 -13.39 4.09 -6.22
N PHE A 43 -13.74 4.80 -7.28
CA PHE A 43 -13.40 6.21 -7.48
C PHE A 43 -14.54 7.09 -6.95
N SER A 44 -14.21 8.15 -6.23
CA SER A 44 -15.18 9.07 -5.64
C SER A 44 -14.61 10.48 -5.52
N LEU A 45 -15.45 11.51 -5.59
CA LEU A 45 -15.05 12.88 -5.30
C LEU A 45 -15.14 13.19 -3.80
N SER A 46 -14.21 14.01 -3.32
CA SER A 46 -14.33 14.70 -2.03
C SER A 46 -14.05 16.18 -2.21
N ALA A 47 -14.81 17.02 -1.50
CA ALA A 47 -14.55 18.45 -1.40
C ALA A 47 -14.02 18.80 0.00
N ARG A 48 -12.98 19.63 0.05
CA ARG A 48 -12.55 20.30 1.28
C ARG A 48 -13.14 21.69 1.28
N THR A 49 -13.90 22.05 2.31
CA THR A 49 -14.56 23.34 2.43
C THR A 49 -14.14 24.05 3.71
N VAL A 50 -14.32 25.37 3.74
CA VAL A 50 -14.32 26.14 4.99
C VAL A 50 -15.76 26.23 5.49
N GLY A 51 -15.97 25.90 6.77
CA GLY A 51 -17.26 26.04 7.42
C GLY A 51 -17.61 27.51 7.64
N VAL A 52 -18.90 27.82 7.56
CA VAL A 52 -19.45 29.16 7.79
C VAL A 52 -20.67 29.06 8.71
N GLU A 53 -20.94 30.10 9.47
CA GLU A 53 -22.03 30.11 10.47
C GLU A 53 -23.42 30.31 9.83
N LYS A 54 -23.50 31.18 8.81
CA LYS A 54 -24.76 31.51 8.14
C LYS A 54 -24.98 30.68 6.90
N LYS A 55 -26.23 30.30 6.66
CA LYS A 55 -26.61 29.52 5.49
C LYS A 55 -26.37 30.29 4.20
N GLU A 56 -26.62 31.60 4.20
CA GLU A 56 -26.40 32.47 3.02
C GLU A 56 -24.95 32.43 2.52
N ASP A 57 -24.00 32.25 3.44
CA ASP A 57 -22.58 32.25 3.12
C ASP A 57 -22.07 30.88 2.66
N CYS A 58 -22.88 29.81 2.78
CA CYS A 58 -22.51 28.43 2.42
C CYS A 58 -22.53 28.22 0.90
N THR A 59 -21.56 28.83 0.22
CA THR A 59 -21.48 28.86 -1.25
C THR A 59 -20.27 28.09 -1.77
N ALA A 60 -20.25 27.82 -3.08
CA ALA A 60 -19.14 27.17 -3.77
C ALA A 60 -17.79 27.90 -3.58
N LYS A 61 -17.80 29.20 -3.27
CA LYS A 61 -16.59 29.99 -2.97
C LYS A 61 -15.81 29.48 -1.75
N ASN A 62 -16.47 28.74 -0.86
CA ASN A 62 -15.83 28.16 0.33
C ASN A 62 -15.18 26.80 0.05
N ILE A 63 -15.35 26.23 -1.15
CA ILE A 63 -14.66 25.00 -1.57
C ILE A 63 -13.20 25.36 -1.85
N LYS A 64 -12.28 24.75 -1.08
CA LYS A 64 -10.84 24.95 -1.19
C LYS A 64 -10.18 23.99 -2.17
N ALA A 65 -10.69 22.77 -2.26
CA ALA A 65 -10.19 21.76 -3.18
C ALA A 65 -11.25 20.71 -3.44
N VAL A 66 -11.28 20.18 -4.66
CA VAL A 66 -11.97 18.95 -5.02
C VAL A 66 -10.91 17.93 -5.40
N LYS A 67 -11.04 16.70 -4.89
CA LYS A 67 -10.09 15.61 -5.15
C LYS A 67 -10.84 14.38 -5.62
N ILE A 68 -10.23 13.65 -6.55
CA ILE A 68 -10.61 12.28 -6.87
C ILE A 68 -9.88 11.37 -5.88
N ASN A 69 -10.63 10.55 -5.16
CA ASN A 69 -10.11 9.53 -4.27
C ASN A 69 -10.33 8.17 -4.91
N PHE A 70 -9.31 7.31 -4.85
CA PHE A 70 -9.42 5.90 -5.16
C PHE A 70 -9.33 5.07 -3.88
N ARG A 71 -10.31 4.21 -3.66
CA ARG A 71 -10.32 3.23 -2.57
C ARG A 71 -10.18 1.83 -3.16
N PRO A 72 -9.03 1.17 -2.99
CA PRO A 72 -8.79 -0.16 -3.55
C PRO A 72 -9.71 -1.20 -2.91
N SER A 73 -10.16 -2.17 -3.74
CA SER A 73 -10.81 -3.38 -3.26
C SER A 73 -9.84 -4.25 -2.47
N THR A 74 -10.36 -5.15 -1.62
CA THR A 74 -9.55 -6.13 -0.89
C THR A 74 -8.73 -7.02 -1.82
N THR A 75 -9.25 -7.35 -3.01
CA THR A 75 -8.59 -8.20 -4.01
C THR A 75 -7.25 -7.63 -4.53
N ILE A 76 -7.09 -6.30 -4.49
CA ILE A 76 -5.87 -5.62 -4.96
C ILE A 76 -5.19 -4.81 -3.85
N ARG A 77 -5.68 -4.92 -2.61
CA ARG A 77 -5.07 -4.24 -1.47
C ARG A 77 -3.67 -4.87 -1.27
N PRO A 78 -2.61 -4.06 -1.23
CA PRO A 78 -1.27 -4.54 -0.88
C PRO A 78 -1.30 -5.28 0.45
N ASP A 79 -0.73 -6.49 0.46
CA ASP A 79 -0.57 -7.31 1.65
C ASP A 79 0.92 -7.61 1.82
N VAL A 80 1.49 -7.13 2.92
CA VAL A 80 2.92 -7.29 3.27
C VAL A 80 3.30 -8.74 3.54
N THR A 81 2.31 -9.61 3.76
CA THR A 81 2.51 -11.06 3.96
C THR A 81 2.30 -11.86 2.68
N ALA A 82 1.97 -11.22 1.55
CA ALA A 82 1.71 -11.91 0.29
C ALA A 82 2.96 -12.63 -0.23
N THR A 83 2.86 -13.95 -0.38
CA THR A 83 3.93 -14.80 -0.92
C THR A 83 3.73 -15.20 -2.38
N ARG A 84 2.56 -14.88 -2.97
CA ARG A 84 2.26 -15.17 -4.38
C ARG A 84 3.10 -14.31 -5.31
N ALA A 85 3.68 -14.94 -6.34
CA ALA A 85 4.44 -14.24 -7.38
C ALA A 85 3.57 -13.15 -8.03
N GLY A 86 4.10 -11.92 -8.12
CA GLY A 86 3.38 -10.75 -8.64
C GLY A 86 2.57 -9.96 -7.59
N GLN A 87 2.49 -10.43 -6.34
CA GLN A 87 1.86 -9.71 -5.22
C GLN A 87 2.83 -9.40 -4.07
N LYS A 88 3.98 -10.09 -4.03
CA LYS A 88 5.02 -9.87 -3.01
C LYS A 88 5.61 -8.47 -3.10
N ILE A 89 5.70 -7.80 -1.94
CA ILE A 89 6.35 -6.50 -1.79
C ILE A 89 7.60 -6.71 -0.94
N ASP A 90 8.78 -6.44 -1.51
CA ASP A 90 10.04 -6.52 -0.78
C ASP A 90 10.35 -5.18 -0.13
N PHE A 91 10.49 -5.17 1.19
CA PHE A 91 10.96 -4.02 1.96
C PHE A 91 12.42 -4.22 2.31
N TYR A 92 13.24 -3.22 2.01
CA TYR A 92 14.66 -3.22 2.33
C TYR A 92 14.92 -2.16 3.40
N ASP A 93 15.55 -2.60 4.49
CA ASP A 93 16.15 -1.70 5.47
C ASP A 93 17.55 -1.32 5.00
N LEU A 94 17.72 -0.05 4.62
CA LEU A 94 18.99 0.46 4.11
C LEU A 94 20.08 0.48 5.20
N GLU A 95 19.74 0.73 6.46
CA GLU A 95 20.73 0.72 7.55
C GLU A 95 21.21 -0.70 7.85
N ALA A 96 20.28 -1.66 7.87
CA ALA A 96 20.64 -3.07 8.05
C ALA A 96 21.53 -3.60 6.92
N LEU A 97 21.31 -3.16 5.67
CA LEU A 97 22.15 -3.53 4.53
C LEU A 97 23.56 -2.92 4.62
N VAL A 98 23.66 -1.63 4.98
CA VAL A 98 24.96 -0.94 5.12
C VAL A 98 25.76 -1.49 6.30
N ASN A 99 25.12 -1.79 7.43
CA ASN A 99 25.79 -2.33 8.62
C ASN A 99 26.25 -3.80 8.42
N LYS A 100 25.60 -4.53 7.50
CA LYS A 100 26.00 -5.90 7.13
C LYS A 100 27.26 -5.92 6.26
N ASP A 101 27.44 -4.94 5.39
CA ASP A 101 28.67 -4.76 4.59
C ASP A 101 29.84 -4.19 5.42
N GLY A 102 29.56 -3.56 6.57
CA GLY A 102 30.57 -3.05 7.51
C GLY A 102 31.16 -4.10 8.47
N SER A 103 30.62 -5.33 8.53
CA SER A 103 30.99 -6.33 9.55
C SER A 103 31.92 -7.45 9.06
N SER A 104 32.54 -7.33 7.89
CA SER A 104 33.61 -8.23 7.42
C SER A 104 34.98 -7.57 7.52
N SER A 105 35.39 -7.19 8.73
CA SER A 105 36.80 -6.94 9.05
C SER A 105 37.03 -7.02 10.57
N GLY A 106 37.80 -8.03 10.99
CA GLY A 106 38.53 -8.00 12.25
C GLY A 106 37.89 -8.79 13.40
N GLY A 107 38.42 -9.99 13.68
CA GLY A 107 38.08 -10.70 14.90
C GLY A 107 38.67 -12.10 15.01
N ASN A 108 39.95 -12.29 14.68
CA ASN A 108 40.65 -13.53 15.01
C ASN A 108 41.09 -13.46 16.48
N SER A 109 40.40 -14.18 17.37
CA SER A 109 41.01 -14.66 18.62
C SER A 109 40.31 -15.93 19.10
N SER A 110 41.04 -17.01 18.86
CA SER A 110 40.77 -18.36 19.28
C SER A 110 41.03 -18.50 20.78
N GLY A 111 40.05 -19.07 21.48
CA GLY A 111 40.25 -20.05 22.55
C GLY A 111 40.76 -19.55 23.89
N ASP A 112 39.85 -19.39 24.85
CA ASP A 112 40.14 -19.67 26.25
C ASP A 112 39.10 -20.67 26.79
N GLN A 113 39.58 -21.87 27.13
CA GLN A 113 38.85 -22.91 27.85
C GLN A 113 39.21 -22.78 29.33
N GLY A 114 38.22 -22.55 30.19
CA GLY A 114 38.41 -22.57 31.63
C GLY A 114 37.07 -22.73 32.36
N GLY A 115 36.73 -23.97 32.71
CA GLY A 115 35.50 -24.32 33.45
C GLY A 115 35.65 -24.39 34.97
N SER A 116 34.51 -24.59 35.63
CA SER A 116 34.20 -24.70 37.08
C SER A 116 33.70 -23.37 37.70
N GLY A 117 32.57 -23.29 38.40
CA GLY A 117 31.56 -24.24 38.84
C GLY A 117 30.71 -23.58 39.94
N SER A 118 29.58 -24.22 40.28
CA SER A 118 28.72 -24.07 41.48
C SER A 118 27.80 -22.86 41.68
N GLY A 119 26.51 -23.17 41.91
CA GLY A 119 25.68 -22.55 42.97
C GLY A 119 24.29 -22.04 42.57
N GLU A 120 23.24 -22.75 43.02
CA GLU A 120 21.89 -22.30 43.48
C GLU A 120 21.09 -21.30 42.60
N GLY A 121 19.80 -21.46 42.29
CA GLY A 121 18.66 -22.07 42.97
C GLY A 121 17.42 -21.16 42.76
N GLY A 122 16.22 -21.72 42.66
CA GLY A 122 14.92 -21.01 42.63
C GLY A 122 14.25 -20.99 41.25
N LEU A 123 13.39 -21.96 40.91
CA LEU A 123 11.95 -22.04 41.26
C LEU A 123 11.18 -20.78 40.88
N ASP A 124 10.53 -20.82 39.70
CA ASP A 124 9.12 -20.46 39.54
C ASP A 124 8.66 -20.81 38.12
N GLU A 125 8.30 -22.08 37.93
CA GLU A 125 7.51 -22.50 36.79
C GLU A 125 6.05 -22.62 37.26
N ASN A 126 5.17 -21.78 36.72
CA ASN A 126 3.78 -22.19 36.57
C ASN A 126 3.15 -21.53 35.33
N PRO A 127 3.05 -22.27 34.22
CA PRO A 127 2.33 -21.84 33.03
C PRO A 127 0.86 -22.23 33.16
N LEU A 128 -0.05 -21.27 32.95
CA LEU A 128 -1.49 -21.46 32.74
C LEU A 128 -2.31 -21.87 33.98
N GLY A 129 -3.07 -20.90 34.50
CA GLY A 129 -4.41 -21.11 35.02
C GLY A 129 -5.39 -20.34 34.15
#